data_AF-B7KUS9-F1
#
_entry.id   AF-B7KUS9-F1
#
_cell.length_a   1.000
_cell.length_b   1.000
_cell.length_c   1.000
_cell.angle_alpha   90.00
_cell.angle_beta   90.00
_cell.angle_gamma   90.00
#
_symmetry.space_group_name_H-M   'P 1'
#
loop_
_entity.id
_entity.type
_entity.pdbx_description
1 polymer ?
#
loop_
_entity_poly.entity_id
_entity_poly.type
_entity_poly.pdbx_seq_one_letter_code
_entity_poly.pdbx_strand_id
1 'polypeptide(L)'
;MRSEVVRFLIAGGSAAAINWLARILLSLVLPFEAALIVAYCIGMAAGFWLYRAFVFRAASHGSLSGQLALFLAVNAVGATVVLAVSTLMIDGLTGLLPDLKPAVAQALGHGVGIAVGAVANYLGHRLLTFGATLRPQPQSR
;
A
#
# COMPACT_ATOMS: atom_id res chain seq x y z
N MET A 1 -5.81 8.38 18.08
CA MET A 1 -5.65 9.28 16.92
C MET A 1 -4.19 9.37 16.41
N ARG A 2 -3.22 9.99 17.10
CA ARG A 2 -1.81 10.04 16.61
C ARG A 2 -1.11 8.66 16.55
N SER A 3 -1.39 7.76 17.50
CA SER A 3 -0.75 6.44 17.59
C SER A 3 -1.13 5.47 16.46
N GLU A 4 -2.38 5.52 16.00
CA GLU A 4 -2.89 4.62 14.94
C GLU A 4 -2.32 4.99 13.57
N VAL A 5 -2.20 6.29 13.29
CA VAL A 5 -1.57 6.81 12.07
C VAL A 5 -0.11 6.41 12.00
N VAL A 6 0.63 6.55 13.10
CA VAL A 6 2.05 6.14 13.16
C VAL A 6 2.19 4.64 12.96
N ARG A 7 1.34 3.82 13.59
CA ARG A 7 1.33 2.36 13.39
C ARG A 7 0.97 1.96 11.96
N PHE A 8 0.05 2.67 11.33
CA PHE A 8 -0.34 2.47 9.94
C PHE A 8 0.79 2.82 8.98
N LEU A 9 1.45 3.97 9.17
CA LEU A 9 2.59 4.39 8.36
C LEU A 9 3.79 3.45 8.53
N ILE A 10 4.05 2.98 9.75
CA ILE A 10 5.09 1.98 9.99
C ILE A 10 4.71 0.65 9.32
N ALA A 11 3.52 0.12 9.56
CA ALA A 11 3.11 -1.18 9.01
C ALA A 11 3.03 -1.17 7.47
N GLY A 12 2.36 -0.16 6.89
CA GLY A 12 2.22 0.01 5.45
C GLY A 12 3.54 0.39 4.78
N GLY A 13 4.31 1.30 5.37
CA GLY A 13 5.62 1.70 4.87
C GLY A 13 6.64 0.56 4.92
N SER A 14 6.67 -0.24 5.99
CA SER A 14 7.50 -1.44 6.07
C SER A 14 7.10 -2.48 5.03
N ALA A 15 5.81 -2.72 4.82
CA ALA A 15 5.33 -3.64 3.79
C ALA A 15 5.73 -3.18 2.38
N ALA A 16 5.59 -1.89 2.08
CA ALA A 16 6.00 -1.29 0.82
C ALA A 16 7.51 -1.35 0.61
N ALA A 17 8.30 -1.07 1.65
CA ALA A 17 9.75 -1.17 1.60
C ALA A 17 10.22 -2.61 1.36
N ILE A 18 9.60 -3.59 2.03
CA ILE A 18 9.88 -5.02 1.82
C ILE A 18 9.54 -5.42 0.38
N ASN A 19 8.37 -5.01 -0.13
CA ASN A 19 7.98 -5.27 -1.52
C ASN A 19 8.98 -4.68 -2.52
N TRP A 20 9.36 -3.42 -2.35
CA TRP A 20 10.27 -2.73 -3.25
C TRP A 20 11.68 -3.31 -3.23
N LEU A 21 12.22 -3.58 -2.04
CA LEU A 21 13.54 -4.22 -1.87
C LEU A 21 13.54 -5.64 -2.42
N ALA A 22 12.49 -6.43 -2.16
CA ALA A 22 12.34 -7.77 -2.71
C ALA A 22 12.33 -7.73 -4.24
N ARG A 23 11.62 -6.78 -4.86
CA ARG A 23 11.60 -6.61 -6.32
C ARG A 23 12.99 -6.32 -6.88
N ILE A 24 13.75 -5.42 -6.25
CA ILE A 24 15.13 -5.09 -6.67
C ILE A 24 16.03 -6.33 -6.59
N LEU A 25 15.99 -7.06 -5.48
CA LEU A 25 16.82 -8.27 -5.28
C LEU A 25 16.40 -9.41 -6.22
N LEU A 26 15.09 -9.63 -6.40
CA LEU A 26 14.57 -10.64 -7.31
C LEU A 26 14.87 -10.32 -8.77
N SER A 27 14.96 -9.03 -9.15
CA SER A 27 15.36 -8.63 -10.50
C SER A 27 16.80 -9.02 -10.85
N LEU A 28 17.62 -9.46 -9.88
CA LEU A 28 18.96 -10.00 -10.13
C LEU A 28 18.93 -11.44 -10.68
N VAL A 29 17.83 -12.16 -10.44
CA VAL A 29 17.71 -13.60 -10.72
C VAL A 29 16.46 -13.98 -11.53
N LEU A 30 15.47 -13.08 -11.60
CA LEU A 30 14.21 -13.29 -12.30
C LEU A 30 13.97 -12.19 -13.34
N PRO A 31 13.28 -12.51 -14.45
CA PRO A 31 12.76 -11.50 -15.37
C PRO A 31 11.77 -10.57 -14.65
N PHE A 32 11.65 -9.33 -15.14
CA PHE A 32 10.93 -8.24 -14.47
C PHE A 32 9.52 -8.62 -14.00
N GLU A 33 8.74 -9.27 -14.86
CA GLU A 33 7.35 -9.67 -14.57
C GLU A 33 7.29 -10.68 -13.42
N ALA A 34 8.15 -11.70 -13.44
CA ALA A 34 8.22 -12.70 -12.37
C ALA A 34 8.73 -12.08 -11.06
N ALA A 35 9.74 -11.21 -11.13
CA ALA A 35 10.26 -10.50 -9.96
C ALA A 35 9.18 -9.61 -9.31
N LEU A 36 8.35 -8.94 -10.12
CA LEU A 36 7.24 -8.09 -9.65
C LEU A 36 6.18 -8.91 -8.92
N ILE A 37 5.72 -10.02 -9.51
CA ILE A 37 4.69 -10.90 -8.92
C ILE A 37 5.17 -11.48 -7.59
N VAL A 38 6.39 -12.04 -7.56
CA VAL A 38 6.94 -12.68 -6.36
C VAL A 38 7.18 -11.65 -5.26
N ALA A 39 7.74 -10.48 -5.61
CA ALA A 39 7.91 -9.40 -4.65
C ALA A 39 6.57 -8.94 -4.07
N TYR A 40 5.52 -8.87 -4.88
CA TYR A 40 4.17 -8.52 -4.44
C TYR A 40 3.61 -9.53 -3.45
N CYS A 41 3.78 -10.83 -3.69
CA CYS A 41 3.43 -11.87 -2.72
C CYS A 41 4.18 -11.73 -1.39
N ILE A 42 5.49 -11.48 -1.43
CA ILE A 42 6.31 -11.27 -0.21
C ILE A 42 5.84 -10.02 0.55
N GLY A 43 5.62 -8.92 -0.16
CA GLY A 43 5.13 -7.66 0.41
C GLY A 43 3.75 -7.81 1.06
N MET A 44 2.83 -8.51 0.40
CA MET A 44 1.50 -8.81 0.94
C MET A 44 1.58 -9.71 2.18
N ALA A 45 2.41 -10.74 2.17
CA ALA A 45 2.59 -11.62 3.33
C ALA A 45 3.17 -10.85 4.53
N ALA A 46 4.23 -10.07 4.32
CA ALA A 46 4.82 -9.24 5.35
C ALA A 46 3.82 -8.20 5.88
N GLY A 47 3.10 -7.51 4.98
CA GLY A 47 2.07 -6.54 5.32
C GLY A 47 0.95 -7.13 6.15
N PHE A 48 0.49 -8.35 5.83
CA PHE A 48 -0.54 -9.04 6.60
C PHE A 48 -0.09 -9.28 8.06
N TRP A 49 1.13 -9.80 8.25
CA TRP A 49 1.66 -10.05 9.58
C TRP A 49 1.95 -8.77 10.36
N LEU A 50 2.41 -7.70 9.71
CA LEU A 50 2.60 -6.38 10.31
C LEU A 50 1.27 -5.75 10.71
N TYR A 51 0.25 -5.75 9.85
CA TYR A 51 -1.08 -5.25 10.22
C TYR A 51 -1.72 -6.08 11.32
N ARG A 52 -1.54 -7.40 11.31
CA ARG A 52 -1.99 -8.31 12.37
C ARG A 52 -1.32 -8.00 13.71
N ALA A 53 -0.02 -7.77 13.71
CA ALA A 53 0.75 -7.50 14.93
C ALA A 53 0.50 -6.09 15.49
N PHE A 54 0.32 -5.07 14.65
CA PHE A 54 0.31 -3.67 15.11
C PHE A 54 -1.06 -2.98 15.05
N VAL A 55 -1.94 -3.38 14.14
CA VAL A 55 -3.22 -2.69 13.89
C VAL A 55 -4.39 -3.52 14.46
N PHE A 56 -4.41 -4.83 14.25
CA PHE A 56 -5.54 -5.67 14.65
C PHE A 56 -5.56 -6.10 16.12
N ARG A 57 -4.57 -5.73 16.95
CA ARG A 57 -4.61 -5.98 18.41
C ARG A 57 -5.80 -5.32 19.12
N ALA A 58 -6.45 -4.34 18.49
CA ALA A 58 -7.67 -3.70 19.01
C ALA A 58 -8.98 -4.32 18.45
N ALA A 59 -8.93 -5.05 17.34
CA ALA A 59 -10.09 -5.62 16.65
C ALA A 59 -10.10 -7.14 16.81
N SER A 60 -10.21 -7.63 18.05
CA SER A 60 -10.17 -9.07 18.37
C SER A 60 -11.45 -9.84 17.97
N HIS A 61 -12.28 -9.29 17.08
CA HIS A 61 -13.59 -9.84 16.71
C HIS A 61 -13.72 -9.95 15.19
N GLY A 62 -13.41 -11.12 14.63
CA GLY A 62 -13.63 -11.45 13.22
C GLY A 62 -12.94 -12.74 12.81
N SER A 63 -13.56 -13.54 11.93
CA SER A 63 -12.96 -14.78 11.42
C SER A 63 -11.67 -14.49 10.64
N LEU A 64 -10.71 -15.42 10.67
CA LEU A 64 -9.44 -15.29 9.94
C LEU A 64 -9.66 -15.01 8.44
N SER A 65 -10.66 -15.66 7.85
CA SER A 65 -11.04 -15.48 6.45
C SER A 65 -11.59 -14.07 6.17
N GLY A 66 -12.36 -13.48 7.09
CA GLY A 66 -12.86 -12.11 6.95
C GLY A 66 -11.73 -11.07 7.01
N GLN A 67 -10.74 -11.28 7.90
CA GLN A 67 -9.56 -10.44 7.99
C GLN A 67 -8.68 -10.54 6.73
N LEU A 68 -8.50 -11.74 6.20
CA LEU A 68 -7.81 -11.99 4.94
C LEU A 68 -8.51 -11.34 3.74
N ALA A 69 -9.83 -11.52 3.62
CA ALA A 69 -10.61 -10.95 2.52
C ALA A 69 -10.58 -9.42 2.53
N LEU A 70 -10.72 -8.80 3.70
CA LEU A 70 -10.61 -7.34 3.84
C LEU A 70 -9.20 -6.85 3.52
N PHE A 71 -8.16 -7.55 3.98
CA PHE A 71 -6.77 -7.23 3.67
C PHE A 71 -6.51 -7.30 2.16
N LEU A 72 -6.94 -8.37 1.50
CA LEU A 72 -6.82 -8.54 0.05
C LEU A 72 -7.57 -7.44 -0.71
N ALA A 73 -8.80 -7.11 -0.31
CA ALA A 73 -9.58 -6.06 -0.94
C ALA A 73 -8.88 -4.69 -0.87
N VAL A 74 -8.39 -4.30 0.31
CA VAL A 74 -7.68 -3.01 0.49
C VAL A 74 -6.36 -3.01 -0.28
N ASN A 75 -5.60 -4.11 -0.27
CA ASN A 75 -4.35 -4.21 -1.04
C ASN A 75 -4.59 -4.21 -2.55
N ALA A 76 -5.69 -4.78 -3.04
CA ALA A 76 -6.06 -4.73 -4.45
C ALA A 76 -6.37 -3.31 -4.90
N VAL A 77 -7.14 -2.55 -4.10
CA VAL A 77 -7.39 -1.12 -4.38
C VAL A 77 -6.08 -0.32 -4.36
N GLY A 78 -5.24 -0.55 -3.35
CA GLY A 78 -3.92 0.08 -3.26
C GLY A 78 -3.03 -0.23 -4.46
N ALA A 79 -3.00 -1.48 -4.91
CA ALA A 79 -2.27 -1.89 -6.09
C ALA A 79 -2.75 -1.17 -7.34
N THR A 80 -4.06 -1.06 -7.56
CA THR A 80 -4.62 -0.32 -8.69
C THR A 80 -4.18 1.14 -8.69
N VAL A 81 -4.17 1.80 -7.53
CA VAL A 81 -3.69 3.19 -7.40
C VAL A 81 -2.21 3.29 -7.74
N VAL A 82 -1.37 2.41 -7.18
CA VAL A 82 0.07 2.39 -7.47
C VAL A 82 0.31 2.17 -8.96
N LEU A 83 -0.36 1.19 -9.56
CA LEU A 83 -0.22 0.85 -10.98
C LEU A 83 -0.60 2.03 -11.87
N ALA A 84 -1.77 2.63 -11.64
CA ALA A 84 -2.25 3.76 -12.43
C ALA A 84 -1.32 4.98 -12.32
N VAL A 85 -0.90 5.34 -11.10
CA VAL A 85 -0.01 6.50 -10.89
C VAL A 85 1.37 6.22 -11.48
N SER A 86 1.89 5.00 -11.33
CA SER A 86 3.17 4.61 -11.91
C SER A 86 3.16 4.66 -13.43
N THR A 87 2.13 4.14 -14.10
CA THR A 87 2.04 4.19 -15.56
C THR A 87 1.94 5.62 -16.06
N LEU A 88 1.07 6.44 -15.45
CA LEU A 88 0.96 7.87 -15.78
C LEU A 88 2.28 8.62 -15.64
N MET A 89 3.03 8.33 -14.57
CA MET A 89 4.31 8.99 -14.31
C MET A 89 5.40 8.51 -15.28
N ILE A 90 5.44 7.21 -15.60
CA ILE A 90 6.37 6.66 -16.59
C ILE A 90 6.11 7.30 -17.96
N ASP A 91 4.86 7.29 -18.41
CA ASP A 91 4.46 7.85 -19.70
C ASP A 91 4.84 9.34 -19.78
N GLY A 92 4.52 10.10 -18.73
CA GLY A 92 4.89 11.51 -18.64
C GLY A 92 6.41 11.75 -18.66
N LEU A 93 7.19 10.97 -17.90
CA LEU A 93 8.65 11.06 -17.88
C LEU A 93 9.24 10.74 -19.26
N THR A 94 8.78 9.69 -19.91
CA THR A 94 9.28 9.30 -21.25
C THR A 94 8.85 10.27 -22.35
N GLY A 95 7.69 10.92 -22.21
CA GLY A 95 7.23 11.95 -23.15
C GLY A 95 7.96 13.28 -23.01
N LEU A 96 8.31 13.67 -21.78
CA LEU A 96 9.01 14.93 -21.48
C LEU A 96 10.54 14.82 -21.60
N LEU A 97 11.10 13.64 -21.32
CA LEU A 97 12.54 13.37 -21.31
C LEU A 97 12.84 12.11 -22.15
N PRO A 98 12.85 12.22 -23.49
CA PRO A 98 13.02 11.07 -24.38
C PRO A 98 14.36 10.35 -24.23
N ASP A 99 15.41 11.04 -23.75
CA ASP A 99 16.73 10.45 -23.49
C ASP A 99 16.84 9.72 -22.13
N LEU A 100 15.77 9.72 -21.34
CA LEU A 100 15.78 9.08 -20.03
C LEU A 100 15.81 7.55 -20.19
N LYS A 101 16.78 6.90 -19.53
CA LYS A 101 16.88 5.43 -19.55
C LYS A 101 15.57 4.80 -19.04
N PRO A 102 14.99 3.81 -19.75
CA PRO A 102 13.73 3.19 -19.36
C PRO A 102 13.71 2.65 -17.92
N ALA A 103 14.83 2.06 -17.47
CA ALA A 103 14.97 1.57 -16.11
C ALA A 103 14.85 2.68 -15.05
N VAL A 104 15.33 3.88 -15.35
CA VAL A 104 15.24 5.04 -14.44
C VAL A 104 13.81 5.57 -14.42
N ALA A 105 13.16 5.68 -15.58
CA ALA A 105 11.76 6.08 -15.67
C ALA A 105 10.84 5.14 -14.89
N GLN A 106 11.03 3.82 -15.05
CA GLN A 106 10.31 2.79 -14.31
C GLN A 106 10.55 2.87 -12.80
N ALA A 107 11.81 3.07 -12.36
CA ALA A 107 12.13 3.19 -10.95
C ALA A 107 11.48 4.43 -10.32
N LEU A 108 11.55 5.58 -10.99
CA LEU A 108 10.94 6.83 -10.52
C LEU A 108 9.41 6.75 -10.52
N GLY A 109 8.79 6.29 -11.60
CA GLY A 109 7.35 6.16 -11.69
C GLY A 109 6.79 5.15 -10.70
N HIS A 110 7.48 4.03 -10.48
CA HIS A 110 7.12 3.09 -9.42
C HIS A 110 7.23 3.71 -8.02
N GLY A 111 8.32 4.43 -7.75
CA GLY A 111 8.51 5.14 -6.48
C GLY A 111 7.42 6.17 -6.19
N VAL A 112 7.05 6.98 -7.20
CA VAL A 112 5.94 7.93 -7.10
C VAL A 112 4.61 7.22 -6.88
N GLY A 113 4.35 6.13 -7.61
CA GLY A 113 3.14 5.33 -7.43
C GLY A 113 2.99 4.81 -6.01
N ILE A 114 4.07 4.27 -5.42
CA ILE A 114 4.08 3.83 -4.00
C ILE A 114 3.78 5.00 -3.06
N ALA A 115 4.42 6.15 -3.27
CA ALA A 115 4.23 7.33 -2.42
C ALA A 115 2.78 7.85 -2.47
N VAL A 116 2.22 8.01 -3.67
CA VAL A 116 0.83 8.44 -3.84
C VAL A 116 -0.15 7.39 -3.31
N GLY A 117 0.12 6.10 -3.56
CA GLY A 117 -0.67 4.99 -3.01
C GLY A 117 -0.71 5.01 -1.48
N ALA A 118 0.42 5.28 -0.82
CA ALA A 118 0.48 5.41 0.63
C ALA A 118 -0.35 6.61 1.15
N VAL A 119 -0.29 7.76 0.47
CA VAL A 119 -1.09 8.94 0.81
C VAL A 119 -2.58 8.69 0.59
N ALA A 120 -2.96 8.10 -0.55
CA ALA A 120 -4.34 7.75 -0.87
C ALA A 120 -4.92 6.75 0.15
N ASN A 121 -4.14 5.74 0.53
CA ASN A 121 -4.52 4.77 1.54
C ASN A 121 -4.74 5.45 2.91
N TYR A 122 -3.84 6.36 3.30
CA TYR A 122 -4.01 7.17 4.52
C TYR A 122 -5.28 8.04 4.47
N LEU A 123 -5.53 8.75 3.37
CA LEU A 123 -6.70 9.61 3.22
C LEU A 123 -8.01 8.81 3.18
N GLY A 124 -8.03 7.66 2.51
CA GLY A 124 -9.18 6.76 2.47
C GLY A 124 -9.56 6.26 3.86
N HIS A 125 -8.57 5.78 4.63
CA HIS A 125 -8.80 5.40 6.02
C HIS A 125 -9.19 6.60 6.89
N ARG A 126 -8.63 7.80 6.63
CA ARG A 126 -8.96 9.00 7.39
C ARG A 126 -10.42 9.43 7.17
N LEU A 127 -10.92 9.39 5.95
CA LEU A 127 -12.28 9.80 5.59
C LEU A 127 -13.33 8.79 6.06
N LEU A 128 -13.06 7.49 5.90
CA LEU A 128 -14.00 6.42 6.22
C LEU A 128 -14.02 6.08 7.72
N THR A 129 -12.88 6.17 8.41
CA THR A 129 -12.77 5.71 9.81
C THR A 129 -12.97 6.83 10.83
N PHE A 130 -12.60 8.08 10.51
CA PHE A 130 -12.71 9.20 11.47
C PHE A 130 -13.93 10.11 11.28
N GLY A 131 -14.72 9.94 10.22
CA GLY A 131 -15.97 10.70 10.00
C GLY A 131 -17.19 10.17 10.77
N ALA A 132 -17.18 8.92 11.23
CA ALA A 132 -18.34 8.27 11.84
C ALA A 132 -18.57 8.62 13.33
N THR A 133 -17.60 9.27 13.99
CA THR A 133 -17.66 9.56 15.45
C THR A 133 -18.52 10.79 15.81
N LEU A 134 -19.15 11.45 14.84
CA LEU A 134 -19.99 12.64 15.05
C LEU A 134 -21.49 12.36 14.93
N ARG A 135 -21.99 11.21 15.42
CA ARG A 135 -23.41 11.13 15.81
C ARG A 135 -23.53 11.47 17.29
N PRO A 136 -24.14 12.60 17.66
CA PRO A 136 -24.54 12.85 19.03
C PRO A 136 -25.43 11.69 19.47
N GLN A 137 -25.09 11.00 20.57
CA GLN A 137 -26.04 10.09 21.17
C GLN A 137 -27.24 10.89 21.67
N PRO A 138 -28.50 10.46 21.41
CA PRO A 138 -29.66 11.10 22.02
C PRO A 138 -29.50 10.99 23.53
N GLN A 139 -29.41 12.12 24.22
CA GLN A 139 -29.51 12.15 25.68
C GLN A 139 -30.93 11.71 26.05
N SER A 140 -31.10 10.45 26.45
CA SER A 140 -32.31 10.01 27.16
C SER A 140 -32.30 10.66 28.53
N ARG A 141 -33.20 11.65 28.72
CA ARG A 141 -33.60 12.14 30.04
C ARG A 141 -34.83 11.39 30.51
#